data_AF-A0A8J7PAR2-F1
#
_entry.id   AF-A0A8J7PAR2-F1
#
_cell.length_a   1.000
_cell.length_b   1.000
_cell.length_c   1.000
_cell.angle_alpha   90.00
_cell.angle_beta   90.00
_cell.angle_gamma   90.00
#
_symmetry.space_group_name_H-M   'P 1'
#
loop_
_entity.id
_entity.type
_entity.pdbx_description
1 polymer ?
#
loop_
_entity_poly.entity_id
_entity_poly.type
_entity_poly.pdbx_seq_one_letter_code
_entity_poly.pdbx_strand_id
1 'polypeptide(L)'
;MQAPNTTTIAQRNIDYTGASLAGMLVLVGIAYSLPFALYPSSHQANGPTSPEILNLHFVVAWMGLAHFIYAYRGQAISLLKTKQKIFPFLSLLAVGAAVLVALRHWLGYMYFSFAMWIYFLPHFVKAELFFSQRLNSDSTQEKSSDARVYLFPAIAFTFFTFALFAPIEIISNRWNVVALALITLGSGLALRLKEQLKDPRLSKYALLAIFLIAEGMVWATYRKYMVFQFQQGVYVFHIAMASFYHYLRSYDFANLTSHAATKRSLLNAKENSAVEQKPNETKALEAKLHEAKPQTTKSVSLWPGIVAVNLAVIALGYLLSNEWPEAPSKYIFDVSYFTFWVGLHQYASDVFNWLKKQRA
;
A
#
# COMPACT_ATOMS: atom_id res chain seq x y z
N MET A 1 5.49 42.95 -30.53
CA MET A 1 5.03 41.61 -30.08
C MET A 1 6.08 41.05 -29.13
N GLN A 2 5.86 41.14 -27.82
CA GLN A 2 6.74 40.53 -26.82
C GLN A 2 6.30 39.08 -26.60
N ALA A 3 7.24 38.15 -26.72
CA ALA A 3 7.00 36.74 -26.44
C ALA A 3 6.65 36.54 -24.95
N PRO A 4 5.68 35.68 -24.60
CA PRO A 4 5.41 35.36 -23.22
C PRO A 4 6.59 34.59 -22.63
N ASN A 5 7.19 35.17 -21.57
CA ASN A 5 8.17 34.50 -20.71
C ASN A 5 7.50 33.34 -19.97
N THR A 6 7.43 32.17 -20.59
CA THR A 6 7.17 30.90 -19.91
C THR A 6 8.41 30.53 -19.11
N THR A 7 8.53 31.09 -17.91
CA THR A 7 9.38 30.51 -16.87
C THR A 7 8.73 29.20 -16.41
N THR A 8 8.97 28.14 -17.18
CA THR A 8 8.76 26.76 -16.74
C THR A 8 9.70 26.53 -15.56
N ILE A 9 9.20 26.80 -14.35
CA ILE A 9 9.84 26.31 -13.13
C ILE A 9 9.84 24.80 -13.28
N ALA A 10 10.98 24.25 -13.67
CA ALA A 10 11.23 22.82 -13.69
C ALA A 10 10.98 22.32 -12.26
N GLN A 11 9.77 21.83 -12.03
CA GLN A 11 9.41 21.13 -10.81
C GLN A 11 10.33 19.91 -10.79
N ARG A 12 11.37 19.94 -9.93
CA ARG A 12 12.15 18.74 -9.64
C ARG A 12 11.17 17.66 -9.23
N ASN A 13 10.94 16.69 -10.12
CA ASN A 13 10.31 15.43 -9.79
C ASN A 13 11.24 14.74 -8.81
N ILE A 14 11.03 14.94 -7.52
CA ILE A 14 11.72 14.15 -6.49
C ILE A 14 11.08 12.77 -6.55
N ASP A 15 11.81 11.80 -7.09
CA ASP A 15 11.39 10.40 -7.07
C ASP A 15 11.67 9.80 -5.69
N TYR A 16 10.61 9.63 -4.89
CA TYR A 16 10.71 9.04 -3.55
C TYR A 16 10.82 7.50 -3.57
N THR A 17 10.85 6.86 -4.74
CA THR A 17 10.92 5.39 -4.86
C THR A 17 12.12 4.81 -4.13
N GLY A 18 13.31 5.41 -4.29
CA GLY A 18 14.53 4.93 -3.63
C GLY A 18 14.49 5.06 -2.11
N ALA A 19 13.96 6.18 -1.59
CA ALA A 19 13.82 6.40 -0.16
C ALA A 19 12.77 5.46 0.46
N SER A 20 11.64 5.26 -0.21
CA SER A 20 10.61 4.28 0.19
C SER A 20 11.18 2.86 0.23
N LEU A 21 11.99 2.46 -0.76
CA LEU A 21 12.62 1.14 -0.78
C LEU A 21 13.64 0.95 0.34
N ALA A 22 14.51 1.95 0.57
CA ALA A 22 15.48 1.90 1.66
C ALA A 22 14.78 1.85 3.03
N GLY A 23 13.76 2.69 3.23
CA GLY A 23 12.93 2.68 4.43
C GLY A 23 12.25 1.34 4.66
N MET A 24 11.67 0.74 3.62
CA MET A 24 11.10 -0.61 3.69
C MET A 24 12.12 -1.64 4.18
N LEU A 25 13.32 -1.69 3.59
CA LEU A 25 14.36 -2.66 3.98
C LEU A 25 14.78 -2.49 5.45
N VAL A 26 14.98 -1.25 5.89
CA VAL A 26 15.35 -0.93 7.27
C VAL A 26 14.23 -1.29 8.24
N LEU A 27 12.97 -0.94 7.93
CA LEU A 27 11.83 -1.22 8.80
C LEU A 27 11.58 -2.73 8.95
N VAL A 28 11.69 -3.50 7.88
CA VAL A 28 11.57 -4.97 7.93
C VAL A 28 12.68 -5.56 8.78
N GLY A 29 13.93 -5.12 8.55
CA GLY A 29 15.07 -5.57 9.34
C GLY A 29 14.91 -5.28 10.83
N ILE A 30 14.55 -4.05 11.18
CA ILE A 30 14.30 -3.65 12.58
C ILE A 30 13.17 -4.48 13.18
N ALA A 31 12.04 -4.61 12.49
CA ALA A 31 10.88 -5.32 13.02
C ALA A 31 11.15 -6.83 13.25
N TYR A 32 11.95 -7.46 12.38
CA TYR A 32 12.38 -8.85 12.58
C TYR A 32 13.42 -9.01 13.69
N SER A 33 14.33 -8.04 13.84
CA SER A 33 15.48 -8.12 14.75
C SER A 33 15.27 -7.46 16.11
N LEU A 34 14.02 -7.09 16.45
CA LEU A 34 13.72 -6.53 17.77
C LEU A 34 14.23 -7.47 18.86
N PRO A 35 15.05 -6.98 19.81
CA PRO A 35 15.70 -7.83 20.82
C PRO A 35 14.74 -8.30 21.92
N PHE A 36 13.45 -7.99 21.79
CA PHE A 36 12.39 -8.35 22.71
C PHE A 36 11.20 -8.90 21.94
N ALA A 37 10.48 -9.83 22.56
CA ALA A 37 9.25 -10.38 22.02
C ALA A 37 8.07 -9.48 22.45
N LEU A 38 7.39 -8.88 21.47
CA LEU A 38 6.16 -8.13 21.72
C LEU A 38 5.00 -9.07 22.10
N TYR A 39 5.09 -10.33 21.67
CA TYR A 39 4.25 -11.44 22.12
C TYR A 39 5.13 -12.58 22.65
N PRO A 40 4.94 -13.01 23.91
CA PRO A 40 5.86 -13.96 24.59
C PRO A 40 5.77 -15.40 24.07
N SER A 41 4.71 -15.76 23.34
CA SER A 41 4.47 -17.12 22.83
C SER A 41 3.71 -17.09 21.50
N SER A 42 3.52 -18.27 20.90
CA SER A 42 2.64 -18.42 19.74
C SER A 42 1.25 -17.82 20.02
N HIS A 43 0.69 -17.13 19.04
CA HIS A 43 -0.62 -16.52 19.15
C HIS A 43 -1.70 -17.55 18.78
N GLN A 44 -2.61 -17.88 19.70
CA GLN A 44 -3.59 -18.96 19.51
C GLN A 44 -4.40 -18.81 18.21
N ALA A 45 -4.70 -17.57 17.80
CA ALA A 45 -5.44 -17.29 16.57
C ALA A 45 -4.63 -17.42 15.26
N ASN A 46 -3.29 -17.50 15.32
CA ASN A 46 -2.40 -17.58 14.15
C ASN A 46 -1.74 -18.96 13.98
N GLY A 47 -1.93 -19.86 14.95
CA GLY A 47 -1.23 -21.15 14.99
C GLY A 47 0.22 -21.01 15.50
N PRO A 48 1.08 -22.01 15.22
CA PRO A 48 2.47 -22.00 15.66
C PRO A 48 3.29 -20.96 14.88
N THR A 49 3.29 -19.71 15.36
CA THR A 49 4.04 -18.58 14.79
C THR A 49 5.15 -18.17 15.76
N SER A 50 6.35 -17.87 15.23
CA SER A 50 7.46 -17.45 16.08
C SER A 50 7.29 -16.01 16.58
N PRO A 51 7.86 -15.64 17.74
CA PRO A 51 7.80 -14.27 18.26
C PRO A 51 8.32 -13.21 17.28
N GLU A 52 9.34 -13.52 16.48
CA GLU A 52 9.91 -12.61 15.48
C GLU A 52 8.93 -12.32 14.36
N ILE A 53 8.17 -13.32 13.91
CA ILE A 53 7.11 -13.14 12.91
C ILE A 53 5.96 -12.32 13.50
N LEU A 54 5.62 -12.53 14.78
CA LEU A 54 4.61 -11.74 15.47
C LEU A 54 5.05 -10.28 15.63
N ASN A 55 6.32 -10.03 15.96
CA ASN A 55 6.91 -8.69 15.98
C ASN A 55 6.79 -8.00 14.62
N LEU A 56 7.16 -8.70 13.55
CA LEU A 56 7.02 -8.16 12.20
C LEU A 56 5.57 -7.84 11.86
N HIS A 57 4.67 -8.81 12.06
CA HIS A 57 3.25 -8.59 11.78
C HIS A 57 2.70 -7.44 12.59
N PHE A 58 3.07 -7.30 13.86
CA PHE A 58 2.60 -6.23 14.73
C PHE A 58 2.96 -4.85 14.18
N VAL A 59 4.23 -4.65 13.80
CA VAL A 59 4.69 -3.38 13.24
C VAL A 59 4.00 -3.11 11.89
N VAL A 60 3.95 -4.10 11.01
CA VAL A 60 3.29 -3.98 9.70
C VAL A 60 1.80 -3.71 9.85
N ALA A 61 1.11 -4.45 10.71
CA ALA A 61 -0.33 -4.40 10.86
C ALA A 61 -0.81 -3.05 11.34
N TRP A 62 -0.09 -2.44 12.26
CA TRP A 62 -0.48 -1.18 12.84
C TRP A 62 -0.02 0.02 12.03
N MET A 63 1.09 -0.09 11.31
CA MET A 63 1.37 0.84 10.22
C MET A 63 0.29 0.77 9.13
N GLY A 64 -0.20 -0.43 8.82
CA GLY A 64 -1.32 -0.65 7.92
C GLY A 64 -2.61 -0.05 8.43
N LEU A 65 -2.93 -0.22 9.72
CA LEU A 65 -4.14 0.34 10.33
C LEU A 65 -4.14 1.87 10.28
N ALA A 66 -3.00 2.50 10.58
CA ALA A 66 -2.84 3.95 10.41
C ALA A 66 -3.09 4.37 8.94
N HIS A 67 -2.51 3.66 7.98
CA HIS A 67 -2.76 3.87 6.56
C HIS A 67 -4.25 3.72 6.20
N PHE A 68 -4.94 2.68 6.69
CA PHE A 68 -6.36 2.46 6.43
C PHE A 68 -7.24 3.59 6.98
N ILE A 69 -6.95 4.11 8.18
CA ILE A 69 -7.64 5.26 8.76
C ILE A 69 -7.53 6.48 7.82
N TYR A 70 -6.33 6.78 7.32
CA TYR A 70 -6.13 7.88 6.38
C TYR A 70 -6.85 7.65 5.05
N ALA A 71 -6.83 6.42 4.53
CA ALA A 71 -7.49 6.08 3.29
C ALA A 71 -9.03 6.21 3.39
N TYR A 72 -9.63 5.68 4.46
CA TYR A 72 -11.07 5.81 4.72
C TYR A 72 -11.49 7.26 4.92
N ARG A 73 -10.68 8.06 5.63
CA ARG A 73 -10.90 9.51 5.73
C ARG A 73 -10.90 10.17 4.36
N GLY A 74 -9.96 9.82 3.47
CA GLY A 74 -9.90 10.33 2.11
C GLY A 74 -11.13 9.98 1.27
N GLN A 75 -11.59 8.73 1.35
CA GLN A 75 -12.82 8.27 0.68
C GLN A 75 -14.05 9.02 1.20
N ALA A 76 -14.21 9.14 2.52
CA ALA A 76 -15.32 9.85 3.14
C ALA A 76 -15.36 11.33 2.72
N ILE A 77 -14.23 12.04 2.75
CA ILE A 77 -14.14 13.44 2.30
C ILE A 77 -14.52 13.55 0.81
N SER A 78 -14.08 12.59 -0.01
CA SER A 78 -14.41 12.56 -1.45
C SER A 78 -15.91 12.40 -1.70
N LEU A 79 -16.58 11.49 -0.97
CA LEU A 79 -18.04 11.28 -1.04
C LEU A 79 -18.81 12.51 -0.58
N LEU A 80 -18.36 13.17 0.50
CA LEU A 80 -18.99 14.39 1.01
C LEU A 80 -18.92 15.52 -0.01
N LYS A 81 -17.78 15.69 -0.69
CA LYS A 81 -17.60 16.71 -1.75
C LYS A 81 -18.52 16.49 -2.95
N THR A 82 -18.84 15.24 -3.27
CA THR A 82 -19.74 14.91 -4.39
C THR A 82 -21.22 14.90 -3.99
N LYS A 83 -21.57 15.40 -2.79
CA LYS A 83 -22.92 15.34 -2.19
C LYS A 83 -23.50 13.91 -2.18
N GLN A 84 -22.64 12.89 -2.23
CA GLN A 84 -23.08 11.51 -2.16
C GLN A 84 -23.45 11.17 -0.72
N LYS A 85 -24.54 10.43 -0.53
CA LYS A 85 -24.92 9.93 0.79
C LYS A 85 -23.81 8.97 1.24
N ILE A 86 -23.20 9.24 2.39
CA ILE A 86 -22.17 8.37 2.98
C ILE A 86 -22.76 7.04 3.51
N PHE A 87 -24.06 7.04 3.81
CA PHE A 87 -24.75 5.92 4.43
C PHE A 87 -24.65 4.60 3.65
N PRO A 88 -24.92 4.52 2.33
CA PRO A 88 -24.73 3.30 1.56
C PRO A 88 -23.31 2.75 1.60
N PHE A 89 -22.29 3.63 1.62
CA PHE A 89 -20.90 3.21 1.74
C PHE A 89 -20.64 2.55 3.11
N LEU A 90 -21.10 3.18 4.19
CA LEU A 90 -20.95 2.63 5.55
C LEU A 90 -21.73 1.32 5.74
N SER A 91 -22.93 1.22 5.19
CA SER A 91 -23.74 0.00 5.25
C SER A 91 -23.07 -1.16 4.52
N LEU A 92 -22.59 -0.94 3.29
CA LEU A 92 -21.86 -1.97 2.54
C LEU A 92 -20.56 -2.34 3.24
N LEU A 93 -19.83 -1.37 3.81
CA LEU A 93 -18.61 -1.64 4.56
C LEU A 93 -18.87 -2.52 5.79
N ALA A 94 -19.95 -2.26 6.54
CA ALA A 94 -20.33 -3.09 7.69
C ALA A 94 -20.70 -4.52 7.26
N VAL A 95 -21.45 -4.67 6.16
CA VAL A 95 -21.78 -5.99 5.60
C VAL A 95 -20.52 -6.72 5.14
N GLY A 96 -19.62 -6.05 4.42
CA GLY A 96 -18.34 -6.60 3.98
C GLY A 96 -17.48 -7.05 5.16
N ALA A 97 -17.39 -6.24 6.22
CA ALA A 97 -16.69 -6.61 7.44
C ALA A 97 -17.28 -7.89 8.07
N ALA A 98 -18.62 -7.97 8.21
CA ALA A 98 -19.27 -9.16 8.77
C ALA A 98 -19.00 -10.41 7.93
N VAL A 99 -19.07 -10.31 6.60
CA VAL A 99 -18.77 -11.41 5.68
C VAL A 99 -17.30 -11.84 5.80
N LEU A 100 -16.36 -10.89 5.85
CA LEU A 100 -14.94 -11.21 5.98
C LEU A 100 -14.61 -11.87 7.33
N VAL A 101 -15.26 -11.45 8.43
CA VAL A 101 -15.13 -12.12 9.73
C VAL A 101 -15.65 -13.55 9.65
N ALA A 102 -16.83 -13.76 9.07
CA ALA A 102 -17.43 -15.09 8.90
C ALA A 102 -16.54 -15.99 8.02
N LEU A 103 -16.04 -15.46 6.89
CA LEU A 103 -15.12 -16.17 6.01
C LEU A 103 -13.81 -16.55 6.70
N ARG A 104 -13.22 -15.64 7.49
CA ARG A 104 -12.02 -15.94 8.28
C ARG A 104 -12.27 -17.04 9.29
N HIS A 105 -13.42 -17.02 9.97
CA HIS A 105 -13.79 -18.05 10.92
C HIS A 105 -13.96 -19.42 10.25
N TRP A 106 -14.64 -19.45 9.08
CA TRP A 106 -14.91 -20.68 8.35
C TRP A 106 -13.67 -21.29 7.67
N LEU A 107 -12.84 -20.46 7.02
CA LEU A 107 -11.63 -20.92 6.32
C LEU A 107 -10.43 -21.15 7.26
N GLY A 108 -10.45 -20.54 8.44
CA GLY A 108 -9.26 -20.41 9.29
C GLY A 108 -8.27 -19.36 8.76
N TYR A 109 -7.32 -18.98 9.62
CA TYR A 109 -6.39 -17.88 9.37
C TYR A 109 -5.56 -18.04 8.10
N MET A 110 -4.93 -19.21 7.88
CA MET A 110 -3.99 -19.40 6.77
C MET A 110 -4.65 -19.32 5.40
N TYR A 111 -5.76 -20.03 5.19
CA TYR A 111 -6.48 -20.01 3.91
C TYR A 111 -7.13 -18.65 3.65
N PHE A 112 -7.68 -18.02 4.70
CA PHE A 112 -8.19 -16.66 4.60
C PHE A 112 -7.08 -15.67 4.20
N SER A 113 -5.94 -15.70 4.89
CA SER A 113 -4.77 -14.86 4.58
C SER A 113 -4.34 -15.03 3.14
N PHE A 114 -4.20 -16.27 2.67
CA PHE A 114 -3.84 -16.56 1.29
C PHE A 114 -4.82 -15.96 0.28
N ALA A 115 -6.11 -16.20 0.47
CA ALA A 115 -7.15 -15.66 -0.42
C ALA A 115 -7.16 -14.13 -0.43
N MET A 116 -7.01 -13.49 0.74
CA MET A 116 -7.00 -12.04 0.85
C MET A 116 -5.78 -11.42 0.17
N TRP A 117 -4.59 -12.00 0.28
CA TRP A 117 -3.41 -11.48 -0.41
C TRP A 117 -3.49 -11.61 -1.92
N ILE A 118 -4.05 -12.71 -2.45
CA ILE A 118 -4.31 -12.85 -3.89
C ILE A 118 -5.30 -11.78 -4.35
N TYR A 119 -6.37 -11.56 -3.59
CA TYR A 119 -7.35 -10.51 -3.89
C TYR A 119 -6.75 -9.09 -3.79
N PHE A 120 -5.83 -8.86 -2.87
CA PHE A 120 -5.22 -7.56 -2.61
C PHE A 120 -4.10 -7.19 -3.60
N LEU A 121 -3.34 -8.16 -4.12
CA LEU A 121 -2.20 -7.87 -5.01
C LEU A 121 -2.56 -7.03 -6.25
N PRO A 122 -3.68 -7.28 -6.95
CA PRO A 122 -4.18 -6.40 -7.99
C PRO A 122 -4.30 -4.94 -7.57
N HIS A 123 -4.83 -4.69 -6.36
CA HIS A 123 -4.94 -3.36 -5.79
C HIS A 123 -3.59 -2.73 -5.56
N PHE A 124 -2.67 -3.46 -4.92
CA PHE A 124 -1.32 -2.97 -4.63
C PHE A 124 -0.62 -2.51 -5.91
N VAL A 125 -0.58 -3.34 -6.95
CA VAL A 125 0.06 -2.98 -8.24
C VAL A 125 -0.62 -1.77 -8.87
N LYS A 126 -1.95 -1.72 -8.86
CA LYS A 126 -2.72 -0.60 -9.40
C LYS A 126 -2.44 0.71 -8.66
N ALA A 127 -2.38 0.67 -7.33
CA ALA A 127 -2.09 1.82 -6.50
C ALA A 127 -0.65 2.31 -6.72
N GLU A 128 0.33 1.40 -6.82
CA GLU A 128 1.73 1.78 -7.09
C GLU A 128 1.92 2.36 -8.49
N LEU A 129 1.21 1.85 -9.49
CA LEU A 129 1.16 2.47 -10.83
C LEU A 129 0.57 3.87 -10.76
N PHE A 130 -0.53 4.05 -10.03
CA PHE A 130 -1.16 5.35 -9.83
C PHE A 130 -0.22 6.35 -9.14
N PHE A 131 0.44 5.95 -8.04
CA PHE A 131 1.42 6.78 -7.35
C PHE A 131 2.57 7.13 -8.29
N SER A 132 3.13 6.15 -9.01
CA SER A 132 4.25 6.39 -9.94
C SER A 132 3.88 7.39 -11.04
N GLN A 133 2.69 7.27 -11.64
CA GLN A 133 2.21 8.18 -12.69
C GLN A 133 2.04 9.61 -12.18
N ARG A 134 1.35 9.77 -11.04
CA ARG A 134 1.08 11.09 -10.47
C ARG A 134 2.34 11.78 -9.94
N LEU A 135 3.28 11.03 -9.37
CA LEU A 135 4.54 11.56 -8.85
C LEU A 135 5.47 12.02 -9.97
N ASN A 136 5.46 11.32 -11.11
CA ASN A 136 6.31 11.65 -12.25
C ASN A 136 5.65 12.63 -13.23
N SER A 137 4.45 13.14 -12.91
CA SER A 137 3.67 14.06 -13.76
C SER A 137 3.36 13.50 -15.16
N ASP A 138 3.35 12.17 -15.31
CA ASP A 138 3.01 11.50 -16.55
C ASP A 138 1.48 11.50 -16.74
N SER A 139 0.98 12.26 -17.73
CA SER A 139 -0.45 12.45 -18.02
C SER A 139 -1.16 11.24 -18.67
N THR A 140 -0.46 10.11 -18.85
CA THR A 140 -1.00 8.94 -19.56
C THR A 140 -1.79 8.03 -18.62
N GLN A 141 -3.08 8.36 -18.49
CA GLN A 141 -4.08 7.77 -17.61
C GLN A 141 -4.42 6.29 -17.92
N GLU A 142 -4.01 5.76 -19.07
CA GLU A 142 -4.55 4.50 -19.64
C GLU A 142 -3.96 3.18 -19.08
N LYS A 143 -2.71 3.14 -18.61
CA LYS A 143 -2.06 1.85 -18.29
C LYS A 143 -2.44 1.25 -16.94
N SER A 144 -2.96 2.04 -15.99
CA SER A 144 -3.31 1.55 -14.64
C SER A 144 -4.60 0.71 -14.60
N SER A 145 -5.41 0.74 -15.67
CA SER A 145 -6.67 0.00 -15.78
C SER A 145 -6.55 -1.37 -16.45
N ASP A 146 -5.44 -1.68 -17.14
CA ASP A 146 -5.30 -2.97 -17.84
C ASP A 146 -5.09 -4.11 -16.84
N ALA A 147 -6.08 -5.00 -16.75
CA ALA A 147 -6.09 -6.14 -15.85
C ALA A 147 -4.91 -7.09 -16.03
N ARG A 148 -4.35 -7.15 -17.23
CA ARG A 148 -3.24 -8.04 -17.55
C ARG A 148 -1.96 -7.67 -16.81
N VAL A 149 -1.78 -6.39 -16.49
CA VAL A 149 -0.58 -5.85 -15.83
C VAL A 149 -0.50 -6.31 -14.37
N TYR A 150 -1.64 -6.34 -13.67
CA TYR A 150 -1.66 -6.66 -12.24
C TYR A 150 -2.06 -8.10 -11.93
N LEU A 151 -2.62 -8.84 -12.89
CA LEU A 151 -2.95 -10.25 -12.70
C LEU A 151 -1.71 -11.15 -12.67
N PHE A 152 -0.68 -10.87 -13.48
CA PHE A 152 0.52 -11.71 -13.52
C PHE A 152 1.28 -11.75 -12.18
N PRO A 153 1.55 -10.61 -11.50
CA PRO A 153 2.10 -10.63 -10.14
C PRO A 153 1.26 -11.44 -9.13
N ALA A 154 -0.07 -11.38 -9.24
CA ALA A 154 -0.96 -12.16 -8.37
C ALA A 154 -0.83 -13.67 -8.61
N ILE A 155 -0.73 -14.10 -9.89
CA ILE A 155 -0.49 -15.51 -10.25
C ILE A 155 0.89 -15.96 -9.76
N ALA A 156 1.94 -15.14 -9.95
CA ALA A 156 3.29 -15.46 -9.48
C ALA A 156 3.35 -15.62 -7.96
N PHE A 157 2.68 -14.74 -7.21
CA PHE A 157 2.58 -14.86 -5.75
C PHE A 157 1.75 -16.08 -5.30
N THR A 158 0.71 -16.43 -6.07
CA THR A 158 -0.07 -17.65 -5.85
C THR A 158 0.82 -18.88 -5.97
N PHE A 159 1.63 -18.96 -7.02
CA PHE A 159 2.63 -20.02 -7.21
C PHE A 159 3.64 -20.04 -6.05
N PHE A 160 4.22 -18.88 -5.70
CA PHE A 160 5.18 -18.76 -4.60
C PHE A 160 4.61 -19.29 -3.27
N THR A 161 3.37 -18.91 -2.96
CA THR A 161 2.71 -19.35 -1.72
C THR A 161 2.39 -20.85 -1.78
N PHE A 162 1.96 -21.36 -2.94
CA PHE A 162 1.76 -22.79 -3.14
C PHE A 162 3.09 -23.56 -2.96
N ALA A 163 4.20 -23.04 -3.48
CA ALA A 163 5.52 -23.62 -3.30
C ALA A 163 5.93 -23.73 -1.83
N LEU A 164 5.48 -22.81 -0.96
CA LEU A 164 5.73 -22.86 0.48
C LEU A 164 4.78 -23.80 1.24
N PHE A 165 3.50 -23.88 0.87
CA PHE A 165 2.46 -24.48 1.72
C PHE A 165 1.67 -25.66 1.11
N ALA A 166 1.89 -26.05 -0.14
CA ALA A 166 1.17 -27.18 -0.76
C ALA A 166 1.41 -28.54 -0.03
N PRO A 167 0.79 -29.65 -0.40
CA PRO A 167 1.21 -30.96 0.10
C PRO A 167 2.69 -31.27 -0.24
N ILE A 168 3.44 -31.89 0.68
CA ILE A 168 4.88 -32.16 0.47
C ILE A 168 5.08 -33.17 -0.66
N GLU A 169 4.12 -34.06 -0.88
CA GLU A 169 4.08 -35.06 -1.94
C GLU A 169 4.08 -34.40 -3.32
N ILE A 170 3.42 -33.24 -3.44
CA ILE A 170 3.37 -32.49 -4.70
C ILE A 170 4.68 -31.76 -4.94
N ILE A 171 5.18 -31.04 -3.93
CA ILE A 171 6.34 -30.14 -4.08
C ILE A 171 7.69 -30.88 -4.01
N SER A 172 7.75 -32.04 -3.36
CA SER A 172 8.98 -32.84 -3.30
C SER A 172 9.40 -33.41 -4.67
N ASN A 173 8.44 -33.58 -5.58
CA ASN A 173 8.74 -33.91 -6.97
C ASN A 173 9.16 -32.66 -7.75
N ARG A 174 10.45 -32.56 -8.08
CA ARG A 174 11.04 -31.43 -8.80
C ARG A 174 10.39 -31.17 -10.16
N TRP A 175 9.90 -32.20 -10.84
CA TRP A 175 9.20 -32.04 -12.12
C TRP A 175 7.87 -31.32 -11.97
N ASN A 176 7.14 -31.54 -10.87
CA ASN A 176 5.91 -30.81 -10.58
C ASN A 176 6.21 -29.32 -10.36
N VAL A 177 7.29 -29.00 -9.62
CA VAL A 177 7.71 -27.63 -9.38
C VAL A 177 8.09 -26.92 -10.68
N VAL A 178 8.87 -27.58 -11.54
CA VAL A 178 9.22 -27.05 -12.87
C VAL A 178 7.97 -26.87 -13.73
N ALA A 179 7.07 -27.85 -13.78
CA ALA A 179 5.83 -27.74 -14.55
C ALA A 179 4.96 -26.58 -14.07
N LEU A 180 4.77 -26.41 -12.77
CA LEU A 180 3.99 -25.31 -12.19
C LEU A 180 4.64 -23.95 -12.46
N ALA A 181 5.98 -23.85 -12.39
CA ALA A 181 6.70 -22.63 -12.73
C ALA A 181 6.55 -22.27 -14.21
N LEU A 182 6.63 -23.27 -15.11
CA LEU A 182 6.42 -23.08 -16.55
C LEU A 182 4.98 -22.69 -16.88
N ILE A 183 3.98 -23.28 -16.21
CA ILE A 183 2.57 -22.89 -16.35
C ILE A 183 2.39 -21.44 -15.90
N THR A 184 3.00 -21.06 -14.78
CA THR A 184 2.93 -19.70 -14.24
C THR A 184 3.59 -18.69 -15.19
N LEU A 185 4.77 -19.01 -15.73
CA LEU A 185 5.46 -18.19 -16.71
C LEU A 185 4.68 -18.10 -18.04
N GLY A 186 4.12 -19.22 -18.51
CA GLY A 186 3.25 -19.28 -19.68
C GLY A 186 2.00 -18.42 -19.53
N SER A 187 1.41 -18.38 -18.33
CA SER A 187 0.32 -17.46 -17.98
C SER A 187 0.78 -16.00 -18.09
N GLY A 188 2.00 -15.69 -17.66
CA GLY A 188 2.61 -14.38 -17.86
C GLY A 188 2.76 -14.02 -19.33
N LEU A 189 3.25 -14.93 -20.17
CA LEU A 189 3.36 -14.73 -21.62
C LEU A 189 1.98 -14.45 -22.24
N ALA A 190 0.95 -15.20 -21.86
CA ALA A 190 -0.44 -14.96 -22.28
C ALA A 190 -0.96 -13.58 -21.82
N LEU A 191 -0.48 -13.09 -20.67
CA LEU A 191 -0.75 -11.77 -20.12
C LEU A 191 0.22 -10.69 -20.62
N ARG A 192 0.89 -10.89 -21.76
CA ARG A 192 1.78 -9.89 -22.41
C ARG A 192 3.04 -9.55 -21.61
N LEU A 193 3.63 -10.54 -20.92
CA LEU A 193 4.87 -10.36 -20.16
C LEU A 193 6.00 -9.74 -21.00
N LYS A 194 6.12 -10.11 -22.28
CA LYS A 194 7.15 -9.57 -23.18
C LYS A 194 7.01 -8.06 -23.37
N GLU A 195 5.79 -7.55 -23.55
CA GLU A 195 5.52 -6.12 -23.63
C GLU A 195 5.74 -5.44 -22.28
N GLN A 196 5.31 -6.06 -21.18
CA GLN A 196 5.51 -5.52 -19.83
C GLN A 196 7.00 -5.34 -19.50
N LEU A 197 7.86 -6.29 -19.86
CA LEU A 197 9.31 -6.20 -19.64
C LEU A 197 9.98 -5.10 -20.47
N LYS A 198 9.43 -4.77 -21.64
CA LYS A 198 9.94 -3.69 -22.49
C LYS A 198 9.51 -2.30 -22.04
N ASP A 199 8.42 -2.21 -21.28
CA ASP A 199 7.91 -0.95 -20.77
C ASP A 199 8.60 -0.59 -19.43
N PRO A 200 9.39 0.49 -19.36
CA PRO A 200 10.09 0.87 -18.13
C PRO A 200 9.18 1.08 -16.91
N ARG A 201 7.88 1.38 -17.13
CA ARG A 201 6.91 1.59 -16.05
C ARG A 201 6.40 0.27 -15.46
N LEU A 202 6.34 -0.78 -16.29
CA LEU A 202 5.75 -2.07 -15.95
C LEU A 202 6.80 -3.15 -15.66
N SER A 203 8.00 -2.99 -16.23
CA SER A 203 9.08 -3.97 -16.17
C SER A 203 9.45 -4.34 -14.74
N LYS A 204 9.40 -3.39 -13.80
CA LYS A 204 9.63 -3.65 -12.37
C LYS A 204 8.67 -4.68 -11.76
N TYR A 205 7.38 -4.64 -12.09
CA TYR A 205 6.40 -5.59 -11.57
C TYR A 205 6.50 -6.95 -12.27
N ALA A 206 6.78 -6.94 -13.58
CA ALA A 206 7.05 -8.15 -14.35
C ALA A 206 8.30 -8.88 -13.84
N LEU A 207 9.39 -8.14 -13.57
CA LEU A 207 10.62 -8.69 -13.00
C LEU A 207 10.41 -9.19 -11.58
N LEU A 208 9.65 -8.48 -10.75
CA LEU A 208 9.28 -8.96 -9.40
C LEU A 208 8.49 -10.27 -9.47
N ALA A 209 7.55 -10.38 -10.40
CA ALA A 209 6.79 -11.62 -10.60
C ALA A 209 7.70 -12.78 -11.06
N ILE A 210 8.62 -12.54 -12.00
CA ILE A 210 9.61 -13.54 -12.41
C ILE A 210 10.52 -13.93 -11.26
N PHE A 211 10.96 -12.96 -10.45
CA PHE A 211 11.76 -13.21 -9.26
C PHE A 211 11.02 -14.09 -8.26
N LEU A 212 9.74 -13.82 -7.97
CA LEU A 212 8.90 -14.65 -7.10
C LEU A 212 8.75 -16.08 -7.62
N ILE A 213 8.67 -16.28 -8.94
CA ILE A 213 8.65 -17.62 -9.53
C ILE A 213 9.99 -18.33 -9.27
N ALA A 214 11.10 -17.67 -9.59
CA ALA A 214 12.44 -18.25 -9.39
C ALA A 214 12.69 -18.58 -7.91
N GLU A 215 12.36 -17.66 -7.02
CA GLU A 215 12.50 -17.84 -5.58
C GLU A 215 11.57 -18.94 -5.05
N GLY A 216 10.32 -19.00 -5.54
CA GLY A 216 9.37 -20.07 -5.21
C GLY A 216 9.92 -21.45 -5.59
N MET A 217 10.59 -21.59 -6.73
CA MET A 217 11.26 -22.84 -7.12
C MET A 217 12.40 -23.22 -6.16
N VAL A 218 13.17 -22.24 -5.68
CA VAL A 218 14.24 -22.46 -4.69
C VAL A 218 13.62 -22.95 -3.39
N TRP A 219 12.64 -22.24 -2.84
CA TRP A 219 12.01 -22.62 -1.57
C TRP A 219 11.27 -23.95 -1.66
N ALA A 220 10.58 -24.23 -2.77
CA ALA A 220 10.00 -25.54 -3.04
C ALA A 220 11.04 -26.67 -2.92
N THR A 221 12.25 -26.46 -3.44
CA THR A 221 13.34 -27.45 -3.38
C THR A 221 13.85 -27.66 -1.96
N TYR A 222 13.93 -26.60 -1.15
CA TYR A 222 14.38 -26.66 0.24
C TYR A 222 13.29 -27.05 1.23
N ARG A 223 12.04 -27.10 0.79
CA ARG A 223 10.85 -27.21 1.64
C ARG A 223 10.87 -28.37 2.62
N LYS A 224 11.34 -29.54 2.20
CA LYS A 224 11.43 -30.75 3.05
C LYS A 224 12.37 -30.58 4.26
N TYR A 225 13.23 -29.57 4.24
CA TYR A 225 14.15 -29.24 5.33
C TYR A 225 13.63 -28.09 6.20
N MET A 226 12.52 -27.44 5.81
CA MET A 226 11.98 -26.29 6.52
C MET A 226 10.97 -26.74 7.57
N VAL A 227 11.15 -26.25 8.79
CA VAL A 227 10.06 -26.24 9.77
C VAL A 227 8.98 -25.23 9.35
N PHE A 228 7.75 -25.45 9.80
CA PHE A 228 6.59 -24.62 9.42
C PHE A 228 6.79 -23.14 9.75
N GLN A 229 7.39 -22.82 10.88
CA GLN A 229 7.69 -21.45 11.30
C GLN A 229 8.62 -20.74 10.29
N PHE A 230 9.60 -21.45 9.73
CA PHE A 230 10.48 -20.88 8.72
C PHE A 230 9.71 -20.56 7.42
N GLN A 231 8.82 -21.47 6.99
CA GLN A 231 7.95 -21.26 5.83
C GLN A 231 7.04 -20.04 6.02
N GLN A 232 6.41 -19.93 7.20
CA GLN A 232 5.64 -18.75 7.58
C GLN A 232 6.50 -17.48 7.58
N GLY A 233 7.73 -17.54 8.09
CA GLY A 233 8.65 -16.40 8.09
C GLY A 233 8.95 -15.91 6.69
N VAL A 234 9.29 -16.80 5.76
CA VAL A 234 9.52 -16.45 4.35
C VAL A 234 8.28 -15.80 3.73
N TYR A 235 7.09 -16.35 3.96
CA TYR A 235 5.84 -15.80 3.46
C TYR A 235 5.53 -14.40 4.02
N VAL A 236 5.62 -14.24 5.34
CA VAL A 236 5.31 -12.98 6.03
C VAL A 236 6.33 -11.89 5.69
N PHE A 237 7.60 -12.24 5.51
CA PHE A 237 8.64 -11.32 5.06
C PHE A 237 8.24 -10.63 3.74
N HIS A 238 7.77 -11.38 2.75
CA HIS A 238 7.36 -10.81 1.45
C HIS A 238 6.16 -9.89 1.56
N ILE A 239 5.16 -10.31 2.34
CA ILE A 239 3.97 -9.51 2.63
C ILE A 239 4.35 -8.21 3.33
N ALA A 240 5.24 -8.28 4.31
CA ALA A 240 5.69 -7.12 5.07
C ALA A 240 6.45 -6.14 4.19
N MET A 241 7.39 -6.62 3.35
CA MET A 241 8.09 -5.78 2.38
C MET A 241 7.10 -5.02 1.49
N ALA A 242 6.17 -5.75 0.86
CA ALA A 242 5.16 -5.13 -0.01
C ALA A 242 4.31 -4.10 0.76
N SER A 243 3.91 -4.43 1.98
CA SER A 243 3.09 -3.55 2.83
C SER A 243 3.84 -2.29 3.24
N PHE A 244 5.05 -2.38 3.79
CA PHE A 244 5.84 -1.21 4.17
C PHE A 244 6.14 -0.31 2.99
N TYR A 245 6.54 -0.90 1.86
CA TYR A 245 6.76 -0.14 0.64
C TYR A 245 5.47 0.60 0.23
N HIS A 246 4.32 -0.08 0.25
CA HIS A 246 3.03 0.56 -0.04
C HIS A 246 2.74 1.75 0.87
N TYR A 247 2.92 1.56 2.18
CA TYR A 247 2.58 2.56 3.18
C TYR A 247 3.47 3.79 3.02
N LEU A 248 4.79 3.61 2.88
CA LEU A 248 5.73 4.70 2.64
C LEU A 248 5.39 5.48 1.37
N ARG A 249 5.09 4.77 0.27
CA ARG A 249 4.69 5.38 -1.00
C ARG A 249 3.39 6.18 -0.88
N SER A 250 2.43 5.67 -0.12
CA SER A 250 1.17 6.37 0.16
C SER A 250 1.38 7.65 0.97
N TYR A 251 2.31 7.63 1.93
CA TYR A 251 2.67 8.78 2.75
C TYR A 251 3.37 9.87 1.93
N ASP A 252 4.31 9.47 1.06
CA ASP A 252 4.97 10.37 0.11
C ASP A 252 3.95 11.05 -0.81
N PHE A 253 3.01 10.26 -1.35
CA PHE A 253 1.93 10.77 -2.19
C PHE A 253 1.02 11.78 -1.45
N ALA A 254 0.63 11.47 -0.21
CA ALA A 254 -0.18 12.37 0.61
C ALA A 254 0.55 13.70 0.92
N ASN A 255 1.84 13.63 1.25
CA ASN A 255 2.68 14.80 1.48
C ASN A 255 2.70 15.73 0.26
N LEU A 256 2.98 15.19 -0.93
CA LEU A 256 3.11 16.00 -2.15
C LEU A 256 1.79 16.63 -2.58
N THR A 257 0.69 15.89 -2.48
CA THR A 257 -0.64 16.43 -2.82
C THR A 257 -1.06 17.54 -1.85
N SER A 258 -0.73 17.42 -0.56
CA SER A 258 -0.98 18.49 0.42
C SER A 258 -0.18 19.77 0.11
N HIS A 259 1.11 19.63 -0.21
CA HIS A 259 1.95 20.78 -0.57
C HIS A 259 1.49 21.46 -1.86
N ALA A 260 1.08 20.68 -2.87
CA ALA A 260 0.52 21.21 -4.10
C ALA A 260 -0.78 22.00 -3.87
N ALA A 261 -1.66 21.49 -3.00
CA ALA A 261 -2.91 22.18 -2.63
C ALA A 261 -2.65 23.52 -1.92
N THR A 262 -1.73 23.54 -0.95
CA THR A 262 -1.35 24.77 -0.23
C THR A 262 -0.76 25.81 -1.18
N LYS A 263 0.15 25.38 -2.07
CA LYS A 263 0.76 26.28 -3.06
C LYS A 263 -0.29 26.89 -4.00
N ARG A 264 -1.25 26.10 -4.49
CA ARG A 264 -2.33 26.60 -5.35
C ARG A 264 -3.26 27.57 -4.60
N SER A 265 -3.58 27.30 -3.34
CA SER A 265 -4.37 28.23 -2.51
C SER A 265 -3.70 29.59 -2.37
N LEU A 266 -2.38 29.62 -2.16
CA LEU A 266 -1.61 30.86 -2.05
C LEU A 266 -1.57 31.62 -3.39
N LEU A 267 -1.44 30.92 -4.51
CA LEU A 267 -1.48 31.53 -5.84
C LEU A 267 -2.85 32.16 -6.12
N ASN A 268 -3.94 31.44 -5.85
CA ASN A 268 -5.29 31.97 -6.04
C ASN A 268 -5.58 33.16 -5.11
N ALA A 269 -5.11 33.13 -3.85
CA ALA A 269 -5.24 34.27 -2.94
C ALA A 269 -4.48 35.50 -3.44
N LYS A 270 -3.29 35.30 -4.03
CA LYS A 270 -2.48 36.35 -4.64
C LYS A 270 -3.13 36.94 -5.88
N GLU A 271 -3.69 36.09 -6.75
CA GLU A 271 -4.41 36.49 -7.96
C GLU A 271 -5.67 37.30 -7.61
N ASN A 272 -6.46 36.84 -6.64
CA ASN A 272 -7.64 37.57 -6.17
C ASN A 272 -7.30 38.92 -5.53
N SER A 273 -6.18 39.01 -4.80
CA SER A 273 -5.70 40.27 -4.21
C SER A 273 -5.18 41.26 -5.27
N ALA A 274 -4.65 40.76 -6.39
CA ALA A 274 -4.18 41.59 -7.50
C ALA A 274 -5.33 42.12 -8.38
N VAL A 275 -6.46 41.41 -8.43
CA VAL A 275 -7.65 41.81 -9.22
C VAL A 275 -8.48 42.90 -8.52
N GLU A 276 -8.40 43.03 -7.20
CA GLU A 276 -9.10 44.09 -6.44
C GLU A 276 -8.34 45.42 -6.34
N GLN A 277 -7.07 45.50 -6.76
CA GLN A 277 -6.28 46.73 -6.67
C GLN A 277 -6.30 47.57 -7.95
N LYS A 278 -6.57 48.88 -7.79
CA LYS A 278 -6.56 49.86 -8.88
C LYS A 278 -5.19 49.92 -9.59
N PRO A 279 -5.13 50.16 -10.90
CA PRO A 279 -3.92 50.09 -11.74
C PRO A 279 -2.72 50.95 -11.30
N ASN A 280 -2.92 51.94 -10.41
CA ASN A 280 -1.82 52.74 -9.85
C ASN A 280 -1.15 52.10 -8.62
N GLU A 281 -1.79 51.16 -7.93
CA GLU A 281 -1.20 50.43 -6.80
C GLU A 281 -0.40 49.20 -7.26
N THR A 282 -0.70 48.68 -8.46
CA THR A 282 -0.07 47.48 -9.03
C THR A 282 1.44 47.66 -9.24
N LYS A 283 1.89 48.85 -9.67
CA LYS A 283 3.32 49.16 -9.82
C LYS A 283 4.07 49.28 -8.49
N ALA A 284 3.43 49.85 -7.47
CA ALA A 284 4.01 49.92 -6.12
C ALA A 284 4.05 48.54 -5.45
N LEU A 285 3.08 47.68 -5.74
CA LEU A 285 3.03 46.30 -5.28
C LEU A 285 4.08 45.42 -5.97
N GLU A 286 4.29 45.57 -7.29
CA GLU A 286 5.35 44.88 -8.03
C GLU A 286 6.75 45.26 -7.54
N ALA A 287 7.00 46.55 -7.25
CA ALA A 287 8.25 47.01 -6.64
C ALA A 287 8.45 46.40 -5.24
N LYS A 288 7.41 46.37 -4.40
CA LYS A 288 7.44 45.70 -3.09
C LYS A 288 7.57 44.18 -3.20
N LEU A 289 7.11 43.57 -4.30
CA LEU A 289 7.19 42.13 -4.54
C LEU A 289 8.61 41.69 -4.93
N HIS A 290 9.38 42.56 -5.58
CA HIS A 290 10.80 42.33 -5.84
C HIS A 290 11.67 42.50 -4.58
N GLU A 291 11.24 43.32 -3.62
CA GLU A 291 11.88 43.44 -2.29
C GLU A 291 11.40 42.42 -1.26
N ALA A 292 10.20 41.86 -1.43
CA ALA A 292 9.68 40.82 -0.58
C ALA A 292 10.48 39.53 -0.79
N LYS A 293 11.54 39.35 0.03
CA LYS A 293 12.20 38.05 0.24
C LYS A 293 11.13 36.97 0.27
N PRO A 294 11.26 35.88 -0.50
CA PRO A 294 10.27 34.83 -0.54
C PRO A 294 10.00 34.40 0.90
N GLN A 295 8.82 34.74 1.41
CA GLN A 295 8.35 34.22 2.67
C GLN A 295 8.31 32.72 2.46
N THR A 296 9.31 32.05 3.02
CA THR A 296 9.39 30.61 3.16
C THR A 296 8.23 30.21 4.04
N THR A 297 7.06 30.07 3.42
CA THR A 297 5.95 29.35 4.01
C THR A 297 6.52 27.98 4.37
N LYS A 298 6.78 27.77 5.67
CA LYS A 298 7.32 26.52 6.18
C LYS A 298 6.44 25.41 5.61
N SER A 299 6.98 24.63 4.69
CA SER A 299 6.32 23.44 4.21
C SER A 299 6.19 22.54 5.43
N VAL A 300 5.00 22.52 6.05
CA VAL A 300 4.74 21.63 7.19
C VAL A 300 4.76 20.22 6.62
N SER A 301 5.88 19.54 6.81
CA SER A 301 6.01 18.12 6.51
C SER A 301 4.94 17.36 7.29
N LEU A 302 4.14 16.50 6.66
CA LEU A 302 3.20 15.64 7.39
C LEU A 302 3.91 14.45 8.05
N TRP A 303 5.21 14.25 7.78
CA TRP A 303 5.98 13.15 8.32
C TRP A 303 5.94 13.05 9.85
N PRO A 304 6.13 14.12 10.64
CA PRO A 304 6.01 14.05 12.10
C PRO A 304 4.62 13.60 12.56
N GLY A 305 3.56 14.04 11.86
CA GLY A 305 2.18 13.64 12.17
C GLY A 305 1.92 12.17 11.83
N ILE A 306 2.39 11.70 10.67
CA ILE A 306 2.29 10.30 10.27
C ILE A 306 3.04 9.42 11.26
N VAL A 307 4.28 9.76 11.62
CA VAL A 307 5.07 9.01 12.60
C VAL A 307 4.37 8.97 13.95
N ALA A 308 3.86 10.10 14.44
CA ALA A 308 3.14 10.16 15.71
C ALA A 308 1.88 9.26 15.71
N VAL A 309 1.10 9.26 14.63
CA VAL A 309 -0.08 8.39 14.50
C VAL A 309 0.32 6.91 14.44
N ASN A 310 1.36 6.56 13.69
CA ASN A 310 1.85 5.18 13.63
C ASN A 310 2.31 4.71 15.03
N LEU A 311 3.10 5.52 15.74
CA LEU A 311 3.53 5.20 17.10
C LEU A 311 2.36 5.09 18.08
N ALA A 312 1.36 5.96 17.99
CA ALA A 312 0.18 5.92 18.84
C ALA A 312 -0.68 4.67 18.58
N VAL A 313 -0.93 4.32 17.31
CA VAL A 313 -1.66 3.11 16.94
C VAL A 313 -0.89 1.87 17.37
N ILE A 314 0.44 1.88 17.25
CA ILE A 314 1.29 0.79 17.71
C ILE A 314 1.22 0.66 19.24
N ALA A 315 1.43 1.74 19.98
CA ALA A 315 1.37 1.70 21.45
C ALA A 315 -0.01 1.26 21.95
N LEU A 316 -1.08 1.78 21.35
CA LEU A 316 -2.45 1.40 21.70
C LEU A 316 -2.72 -0.06 21.40
N GLY A 317 -2.31 -0.55 20.23
CA GLY A 317 -2.46 -1.95 19.88
C GLY A 317 -1.74 -2.87 20.86
N TYR A 318 -0.54 -2.47 21.32
CA TYR A 318 0.27 -3.26 22.26
C TYR A 318 -0.44 -3.38 23.60
N LEU A 319 -0.87 -2.25 24.14
CA LEU A 319 -1.61 -2.18 25.38
C LEU A 319 -2.91 -3.00 25.29
N LEU A 320 -3.70 -2.80 24.24
CA LEU A 320 -4.98 -3.49 24.08
C LEU A 320 -4.82 -5.00 23.92
N SER A 321 -3.81 -5.45 23.19
CA SER A 321 -3.60 -6.88 22.93
C SER A 321 -3.08 -7.62 24.17
N ASN A 322 -2.29 -6.96 25.02
CA ASN A 322 -1.67 -7.59 26.18
C ASN A 322 -2.51 -7.45 27.46
N GLU A 323 -3.12 -6.28 27.69
CA GLU A 323 -3.89 -6.03 28.91
C GLU A 323 -5.34 -6.55 28.80
N TRP A 324 -5.91 -6.58 27.59
CA TRP A 324 -7.30 -6.99 27.35
C TRP A 324 -7.45 -7.93 26.14
N PRO A 325 -6.81 -9.11 26.15
CA PRO A 325 -6.82 -10.04 25.00
C PRO A 325 -8.22 -10.50 24.60
N GLU A 326 -9.19 -10.50 25.53
CA GLU A 326 -10.57 -10.92 25.25
C GLU A 326 -11.52 -9.78 24.88
N ALA A 327 -11.07 -8.52 24.97
CA ALA A 327 -11.93 -7.40 24.63
C ALA A 327 -12.27 -7.39 23.13
N PRO A 328 -13.45 -6.86 22.72
CA PRO A 328 -13.81 -6.71 21.31
C PRO A 328 -12.80 -5.91 20.48
N SER A 329 -11.95 -5.10 21.14
CA SER A 329 -10.80 -4.45 20.51
C SER A 329 -9.86 -5.43 19.81
N LYS A 330 -9.85 -6.72 20.16
CA LYS A 330 -9.05 -7.75 19.48
C LYS A 330 -9.36 -7.83 17.99
N TYR A 331 -10.62 -7.69 17.56
CA TYR A 331 -10.96 -7.68 16.14
C TYR A 331 -10.34 -6.51 15.36
N ILE A 332 -9.88 -5.47 16.06
CA ILE A 332 -9.29 -4.26 15.49
C ILE A 332 -7.77 -4.25 15.64
N PHE A 333 -7.29 -4.53 16.84
CA PHE A 333 -5.90 -4.30 17.21
C PHE A 333 -5.08 -5.58 17.30
N ASP A 334 -5.71 -6.75 17.33
CA ASP A 334 -4.97 -8.01 17.35
C ASP A 334 -4.30 -8.25 16.00
N VAL A 335 -3.02 -8.59 16.07
CA VAL A 335 -2.16 -8.85 14.92
C VAL A 335 -2.71 -9.94 13.99
N SER A 336 -3.47 -10.90 14.52
CA SER A 336 -4.12 -11.97 13.75
C SER A 336 -5.20 -11.49 12.80
N TYR A 337 -5.72 -10.26 12.97
CA TYR A 337 -6.73 -9.64 12.13
C TYR A 337 -6.14 -8.70 11.08
N PHE A 338 -4.81 -8.60 10.96
CA PHE A 338 -4.18 -7.76 9.94
C PHE A 338 -4.69 -8.04 8.52
N THR A 339 -4.72 -9.30 8.12
CA THR A 339 -5.18 -9.70 6.78
C THR A 339 -6.68 -9.46 6.57
N PHE A 340 -7.45 -9.46 7.67
CA PHE A 340 -8.85 -9.01 7.63
C PHE A 340 -8.92 -7.52 7.27
N TRP A 341 -8.09 -6.67 7.88
CA TRP A 341 -8.05 -5.24 7.58
C TRP A 341 -7.59 -4.96 6.14
N VAL A 342 -6.62 -5.71 5.64
CA VAL A 342 -6.19 -5.65 4.22
C VAL A 342 -7.35 -5.98 3.29
N GLY A 343 -8.07 -7.08 3.55
CA GLY A 343 -9.24 -7.47 2.77
C GLY A 343 -10.38 -6.44 2.82
N LEU A 344 -10.66 -5.92 4.01
CA LEU A 344 -11.69 -4.89 4.21
C LEU A 344 -11.33 -3.59 3.50
N HIS A 345 -10.06 -3.19 3.54
CA HIS A 345 -9.57 -2.01 2.84
C HIS A 345 -9.75 -2.12 1.33
N GLN A 346 -9.41 -3.27 0.76
CA GLN A 346 -9.60 -3.50 -0.66
C GLN A 346 -11.09 -3.54 -1.05
N TYR A 347 -11.91 -4.24 -0.26
CA TYR A 347 -13.36 -4.23 -0.46
C TYR A 347 -13.95 -2.81 -0.42
N ALA A 348 -13.54 -2.01 0.56
CA ALA A 348 -13.97 -0.62 0.67
C ALA A 348 -13.57 0.23 -0.54
N SER A 349 -12.35 0.03 -1.06
CA SER A 349 -11.90 0.67 -2.30
C SER A 349 -12.77 0.30 -3.51
N ASP A 350 -13.14 -0.98 -3.64
CA ASP A 350 -14.01 -1.45 -4.72
C ASP A 350 -15.43 -0.88 -4.59
N VAL A 351 -16.02 -0.91 -3.39
CA VAL A 351 -17.34 -0.33 -3.10
C VAL A 351 -17.36 1.18 -3.37
N PHE A 352 -16.34 1.91 -2.91
CA PHE A 352 -16.20 3.34 -3.15
C PHE A 352 -16.19 3.65 -4.65
N ASN A 353 -15.40 2.91 -5.43
CA ASN A 353 -15.33 3.09 -6.88
C ASN A 353 -16.65 2.73 -7.58
N TRP A 354 -17.33 1.67 -7.14
CA TRP A 354 -18.63 1.27 -7.66
C TRP A 354 -19.70 2.35 -7.41
N LEU A 355 -19.80 2.86 -6.17
CA LEU A 355 -20.73 3.94 -5.82
C LEU A 355 -20.47 5.22 -6.62
N LYS A 356 -19.20 5.53 -6.88
CA LYS A 356 -18.81 6.68 -7.71
C LYS A 356 -19.26 6.51 -9.17
N LYS A 357 -19.16 5.29 -9.73
CA LYS A 357 -19.57 4.98 -11.11
C LYS A 357 -21.07 4.99 -11.32
N GLN A 358 -21.86 4.50 -10.35
CA GLN A 358 -23.33 4.45 -10.46
C GLN A 358 -24.00 5.84 -10.54
N ARG A 359 -23.26 6.92 -10.26
CA ARG A 359 -23.77 8.29 -10.19
C ARG A 359 -23.05 9.27 -11.11
N ALA A 360 -22.10 8.78 -11.91
CA ALA A 360 -21.46 9.49 -13.01
C ALA A 360 -22.19 9.11 -14.30
#